data_AF-A0A5D2XGL3-F1
#
_entry.id   AF-A0A5D2XGL3-F1
#
_cell.length_a   1.000
_cell.length_b   1.000
_cell.length_c   1.000
_cell.angle_alpha   90.00
_cell.angle_beta   90.00
_cell.angle_gamma   90.00
#
_symmetry.space_group_name_H-M   'P 1'
#
loop_
_entity.id
_entity.type
_entity.pdbx_description
1 polymer ?
#
loop_
_entity_poly.entity_id
_entity_poly.type
_entity_poly.pdbx_seq_one_letter_code
_entity_poly.pdbx_strand_id
1 'polypeptide(L)'
;MDLSHLNRGQITRMGSGFCVLLTLHFTFQLLAQHLFHWKNPKEQKAIVIIILMAPIYAVVSFVGLLDVRGSKEFFTLLESIKECYEALVIAKFLSLMYSYLNISISKNIVPHEIKGREIHHSFPMTLFQPRTVKLNHRTLKLLKYWTWQFVVIRPVC
;
A
#
# COMPACT_ATOMS: atom_id res chain seq x y z
N MET A 1 22.22 -28.25 13.23
CA MET A 1 22.92 -27.02 12.77
C MET A 1 23.51 -26.36 13.99
N ASP A 2 24.82 -26.48 14.20
CA ASP A 2 25.50 -25.82 15.32
C ASP A 2 25.52 -24.30 15.10
N LEU A 3 24.64 -23.60 15.80
CA LEU A 3 24.47 -22.14 15.73
C LEU A 3 25.61 -21.37 16.41
N SER A 4 26.49 -22.06 17.16
CA SER A 4 27.54 -21.48 17.98
C SER A 4 28.78 -20.99 17.21
N HIS A 5 28.98 -21.46 15.96
CA HIS A 5 30.13 -21.07 15.12
C HIS A 5 29.82 -19.99 14.06
N LEU A 6 28.57 -19.54 13.97
CA LEU A 6 28.14 -18.59 12.94
C LEU A 6 28.47 -17.15 13.30
N ASN A 7 29.00 -16.40 12.34
CA ASN A 7 29.26 -14.97 12.49
C ASN A 7 27.93 -14.21 12.68
N ARG A 8 27.90 -13.17 13.53
CA ARG A 8 26.69 -12.36 13.81
C ARG A 8 25.97 -11.92 12.55
N GLY A 9 26.72 -11.48 11.53
CA GLY A 9 26.14 -11.07 10.24
C GLY A 9 25.52 -12.22 9.44
N GLN A 10 26.02 -13.45 9.57
CA GLN A 10 25.43 -14.63 8.92
C GLN A 10 24.11 -15.02 9.60
N ILE A 11 24.05 -14.97 10.94
CA ILE A 11 22.82 -15.25 11.71
C ILE A 11 21.72 -14.26 11.30
N THR A 12 22.03 -12.96 11.22
CA THR A 12 21.06 -11.95 10.79
C THR A 12 20.54 -12.21 9.38
N ARG A 13 21.42 -12.53 8.42
CA ARG A 13 21.01 -12.85 7.03
C ARG A 13 20.12 -14.09 6.95
N MET A 14 20.46 -15.13 7.71
CA MET A 14 19.66 -16.37 7.75
C MET A 14 18.28 -16.11 8.36
N GLY A 15 18.23 -15.38 9.49
CA GLY A 15 16.98 -15.00 10.13
C GLY A 15 16.09 -14.14 9.23
N SER A 16 16.63 -13.09 8.63
CA SER A 16 15.88 -12.22 7.71
C SER A 16 15.44 -12.98 6.46
N GLY A 17 16.28 -13.86 5.92
CA GLY A 17 15.93 -14.70 4.76
C GLY A 17 14.76 -15.63 5.07
N PHE A 18 14.74 -16.23 6.25
CA PHE A 18 13.60 -17.05 6.68
C PHE A 18 12.31 -16.24 6.82
N CYS A 19 12.36 -15.05 7.43
CA CYS A 19 11.21 -14.16 7.53
C CYS A 19 10.67 -13.74 6.14
N VAL A 20 11.55 -13.48 5.18
CA VAL A 20 11.18 -13.14 3.80
C VAL A 20 10.47 -14.33 3.15
N LEU A 21 11.02 -15.54 3.27
CA LEU A 21 10.39 -16.75 2.74
C LEU A 21 8.99 -16.99 3.32
N LEU A 22 8.82 -16.81 4.63
CA LEU A 22 7.49 -16.88 5.25
C LEU A 22 6.52 -15.83 4.70
N THR A 23 7.00 -14.58 4.54
CA THR A 23 6.19 -13.49 3.98
C THR A 23 5.75 -13.82 2.55
N LEU A 24 6.67 -14.31 1.72
CA LEU A 24 6.36 -14.74 0.35
C LEU A 24 5.36 -15.89 0.34
N HIS A 25 5.51 -16.88 1.23
CA HIS A 25 4.63 -18.02 1.33
C HIS A 25 3.19 -17.63 1.66
N PHE A 26 2.99 -16.85 2.73
CA PHE A 26 1.65 -16.39 3.13
C PHE A 26 1.02 -15.47 2.08
N THR A 27 1.81 -14.57 1.49
CA THR A 27 1.31 -13.70 0.42
C THR A 27 0.86 -14.53 -0.78
N PHE A 28 1.63 -15.54 -1.18
CA PHE A 28 1.29 -16.40 -2.30
C PHE A 28 0.01 -17.20 -2.04
N GLN A 29 -0.15 -17.76 -0.84
CA GLN A 29 -1.39 -18.44 -0.44
C GLN A 29 -2.60 -17.51 -0.53
N LEU A 30 -2.48 -16.30 0.01
CA LEU A 30 -3.55 -15.29 -0.03
C LEU A 30 -3.87 -14.90 -1.49
N LEU A 31 -2.84 -14.63 -2.29
CA LEU A 31 -2.99 -14.29 -3.70
C LEU A 31 -3.69 -15.41 -4.48
N ALA A 32 -3.28 -16.66 -4.26
CA ALA A 32 -3.91 -17.82 -4.88
C ALA A 32 -5.41 -17.90 -4.54
N GLN A 33 -5.79 -17.72 -3.27
CA GLN A 33 -7.19 -17.70 -2.86
C GLN A 33 -8.01 -16.64 -3.60
N HIS A 34 -7.45 -15.43 -3.77
CA HIS A 34 -8.08 -14.35 -4.53
C HIS A 34 -8.18 -14.65 -6.03
N LEU A 35 -7.16 -15.31 -6.61
CA LEU A 35 -7.17 -15.73 -8.01
C LEU A 35 -8.19 -16.85 -8.27
N PHE A 36 -8.34 -17.81 -7.35
CA PHE A 36 -9.34 -18.87 -7.46
C PHE A 36 -10.79 -18.37 -7.31
N HIS A 37 -11.03 -17.36 -6.46
CA HIS A 37 -12.37 -16.82 -6.19
C HIS A 37 -12.66 -15.49 -6.90
N TRP A 38 -12.39 -15.44 -8.20
CA TRP A 38 -12.48 -14.21 -9.00
C TRP A 38 -13.92 -13.82 -9.40
N LYS A 39 -14.73 -13.38 -8.44
CA LYS A 39 -16.12 -12.94 -8.68
C LYS A 39 -16.23 -11.51 -9.23
N ASN A 40 -15.61 -10.54 -8.55
CA ASN A 40 -15.68 -9.12 -8.90
C ASN A 40 -14.36 -8.62 -9.50
N PRO A 41 -14.22 -8.56 -10.84
CA PRO A 41 -12.92 -8.31 -11.47
C PRO A 41 -12.36 -6.91 -11.20
N LYS A 42 -13.21 -5.91 -10.93
CA LYS A 42 -12.75 -4.54 -10.64
C LYS A 42 -12.12 -4.45 -9.25
N GLU A 43 -12.78 -5.04 -8.26
CA GLU A 43 -12.34 -5.04 -6.85
C GLU A 43 -11.14 -5.97 -6.66
N GLN A 44 -11.20 -7.17 -7.24
CA GLN A 44 -10.12 -8.16 -7.13
C GLN A 44 -8.81 -7.64 -7.71
N LYS A 45 -8.83 -6.91 -8.84
CA LYS A 45 -7.62 -6.28 -9.38
C LYS A 45 -6.99 -5.29 -8.40
N ALA A 46 -7.80 -4.50 -7.67
CA ALA A 46 -7.28 -3.58 -6.67
C ALA A 46 -6.70 -4.33 -5.46
N ILE A 47 -7.37 -5.39 -5.01
CA ILE A 47 -6.93 -6.22 -3.87
C ILE A 47 -5.60 -6.92 -4.18
N VAL A 48 -5.44 -7.50 -5.38
CA VAL A 48 -4.19 -8.13 -5.80
C VAL A 48 -3.01 -7.15 -5.77
N ILE A 49 -3.22 -5.92 -6.23
CA ILE A 49 -2.19 -4.87 -6.16
C ILE A 49 -1.85 -4.53 -4.70
N ILE A 50 -2.83 -4.50 -3.79
CA ILE A 50 -2.55 -4.22 -2.37
C ILE A 50 -1.76 -5.38 -1.73
N ILE A 51 -2.13 -6.64 -2.00
CA ILE A 51 -1.47 -7.82 -1.44
C ILE A 51 0.00 -7.90 -1.87
N LEU A 52 0.29 -7.55 -3.12
CA LEU A 52 1.65 -7.56 -3.67
C LEU A 52 2.58 -6.51 -3.02
N MET A 53 2.09 -5.60 -2.18
CA MET A 53 2.93 -4.69 -1.39
C MET A 53 3.84 -5.44 -0.40
N ALA A 54 3.31 -6.42 0.32
CA ALA A 54 4.07 -7.17 1.33
C ALA A 54 5.33 -7.89 0.78
N PRO A 55 5.26 -8.66 -0.33
CA PRO A 55 6.43 -9.33 -0.89
C PRO A 55 7.45 -8.34 -1.45
N ILE A 56 7.02 -7.22 -2.04
CA ILE A 56 7.93 -6.16 -2.53
C ILE A 56 8.72 -5.59 -1.36
N TYR A 57 8.06 -5.26 -0.25
CA TYR A 57 8.71 -4.73 0.93
C TYR A 57 9.70 -5.71 1.56
N ALA A 58 9.33 -6.99 1.64
CA ALA A 58 10.20 -8.04 2.16
C ALA A 58 11.47 -8.20 1.31
N VAL A 59 11.32 -8.25 -0.02
CA VAL A 59 12.46 -8.38 -0.95
C VAL A 59 13.36 -7.15 -0.91
N VAL A 60 12.80 -5.94 -0.98
CA VAL A 60 13.60 -4.70 -0.95
C VAL A 60 14.36 -4.57 0.37
N SER A 61 13.74 -4.91 1.51
CA SER A 61 14.40 -4.89 2.82
C SER A 61 15.53 -5.91 2.91
N PHE A 62 15.34 -7.10 2.34
CA PHE A 62 16.37 -8.14 2.31
C PHE A 62 17.54 -7.78 1.40
N VAL A 63 17.26 -7.23 0.22
CA VAL A 63 18.29 -6.72 -0.70
C VAL A 63 19.08 -5.60 -0.04
N GLY A 64 18.41 -4.65 0.65
CA GLY A 64 19.09 -3.59 1.40
C GLY A 64 20.03 -4.13 2.48
N LEU A 65 19.66 -5.24 3.13
CA LEU A 65 20.51 -5.91 4.13
C LEU A 65 21.73 -6.60 3.49
N LEU A 66 21.58 -7.16 2.28
CA LEU A 66 22.68 -7.78 1.52
C LEU A 66 23.63 -6.74 0.93
N ASP A 67 23.08 -5.60 0.48
CA ASP A 67 23.78 -4.59 -0.31
C ASP A 67 24.46 -3.48 0.50
N VAL A 68 24.59 -3.67 1.83
CA VAL A 68 25.42 -2.82 2.71
C VAL A 68 26.90 -2.71 2.23
N ARG A 69 27.32 -3.43 1.16
CA ARG A 69 28.72 -3.50 0.70
C ARG A 69 29.01 -3.15 -0.77
N GLY A 70 28.06 -2.90 -1.69
CA GLY A 70 28.43 -2.87 -3.12
C GLY A 70 27.67 -1.95 -4.09
N SER A 71 26.33 -1.93 -4.12
CA SER A 71 25.56 -1.36 -5.24
C SER A 71 24.51 -0.32 -4.83
N LYS A 72 24.96 0.77 -4.20
CA LYS A 72 24.09 1.90 -3.79
C LYS A 72 23.11 2.34 -4.89
N GLU A 73 23.57 2.44 -6.14
CA GLU A 73 22.73 2.85 -7.28
C GLU A 73 21.54 1.90 -7.53
N PHE A 74 21.76 0.59 -7.46
CA PHE A 74 20.70 -0.40 -7.68
C PHE A 74 19.70 -0.40 -6.52
N PHE A 75 20.19 -0.27 -5.29
CA PHE A 75 19.34 -0.17 -4.10
C PHE A 75 18.46 1.09 -4.13
N THR A 76 19.04 2.25 -4.48
CA THR A 76 18.27 3.49 -4.62
C THR A 76 17.17 3.37 -5.67
N LEU A 77 17.43 2.75 -6.83
CA LEU A 77 16.40 2.49 -7.84
C LEU A 77 15.26 1.59 -7.32
N LEU A 78 15.60 0.51 -6.61
CA LEU A 78 14.60 -0.37 -6.00
C LEU A 78 13.74 0.36 -4.95
N GLU A 79 14.36 1.22 -4.16
CA GLU A 79 13.68 2.04 -3.17
C GLU A 79 12.72 3.04 -3.82
N SER A 80 13.16 3.74 -4.88
CA SER A 80 12.27 4.63 -5.64
C SER A 80 11.09 3.88 -6.27
N ILE A 81 11.31 2.69 -6.84
CA ILE A 81 10.22 1.87 -7.40
C ILE A 81 9.23 1.46 -6.29
N LYS A 82 9.73 1.05 -5.12
CA LYS A 82 8.90 0.71 -3.95
C LYS A 82 8.03 1.89 -3.52
N GLU A 83 8.60 3.09 -3.47
CA GLU A 83 7.89 4.32 -3.09
C GLU A 83 6.81 4.70 -4.11
N CYS A 84 7.09 4.55 -5.41
CA CYS A 84 6.11 4.74 -6.48
C CYS A 84 4.96 3.72 -6.35
N TYR A 85 5.31 2.47 -6.06
CA TYR A 85 4.34 1.40 -5.88
C TYR A 85 3.40 1.67 -4.70
N GLU A 86 3.92 2.14 -3.57
CA GLU A 86 3.13 2.52 -2.40
C GLU A 86 2.08 3.58 -2.75
N ALA A 87 2.45 4.57 -3.56
CA ALA A 87 1.52 5.60 -3.99
C ALA A 87 0.38 5.00 -4.85
N LEU A 88 0.70 4.09 -5.77
CA LEU A 88 -0.29 3.35 -6.54
C LEU A 88 -1.21 2.49 -5.65
N VAL A 89 -0.66 1.81 -4.63
CA VAL A 89 -1.42 1.00 -3.68
C VAL A 89 -2.44 1.85 -2.93
N ILE A 90 -2.05 3.05 -2.45
CA ILE A 90 -2.96 3.97 -1.77
C ILE A 90 -4.13 4.39 -2.69
N ALA A 91 -3.85 4.67 -3.96
CA ALA A 91 -4.90 4.99 -4.93
C ALA A 91 -5.85 3.80 -5.19
N LYS A 92 -5.32 2.57 -5.26
CA LYS A 92 -6.14 1.35 -5.40
C LYS A 92 -6.97 1.07 -4.16
N PHE A 93 -6.41 1.28 -2.97
CA PHE A 93 -7.11 1.15 -1.71
C PHE A 93 -8.29 2.13 -1.61
N LEU A 94 -8.08 3.41 -1.95
CA LEU A 94 -9.17 4.40 -1.99
C LEU A 94 -10.26 3.99 -2.99
N SER A 95 -9.86 3.52 -4.18
CA SER A 95 -10.81 3.02 -5.18
C SER A 95 -11.62 1.81 -4.69
N LEU A 96 -11.01 0.93 -3.90
CA LEU A 96 -11.66 -0.23 -3.32
C LEU A 96 -12.69 0.19 -2.27
N MET A 97 -12.34 1.13 -1.38
CA MET A 97 -13.28 1.71 -0.43
C MET A 97 -14.50 2.32 -1.12
N TYR A 98 -14.31 3.05 -2.23
CA TYR A 98 -15.44 3.60 -2.98
C TYR A 98 -16.34 2.51 -3.59
N SER A 99 -15.76 1.40 -4.05
CA SER A 99 -16.53 0.26 -4.56
C SER A 99 -17.39 -0.36 -3.46
N TYR A 100 -16.81 -0.64 -2.29
CA TYR A 100 -17.52 -1.26 -1.18
C TYR A 100 -18.59 -0.38 -0.54
N LEU A 101 -18.39 0.95 -0.54
CA LEU A 101 -19.40 1.90 -0.10
C LEU A 101 -20.45 2.21 -1.19
N ASN A 102 -20.39 1.54 -2.35
CA ASN A 102 -21.22 1.83 -3.52
C ASN A 102 -21.22 3.32 -3.93
N ILE A 103 -20.11 4.02 -3.65
CA ILE A 103 -19.93 5.42 -3.99
C ILE A 103 -19.50 5.49 -5.45
N SER A 104 -20.43 5.93 -6.30
CA SER A 104 -20.10 6.19 -7.69
C SER A 104 -19.90 7.68 -7.89
N ILE A 105 -18.63 8.12 -7.84
CA ILE A 105 -18.26 9.51 -8.17
C ILE A 105 -18.71 9.86 -9.60
N SER A 106 -18.66 8.92 -10.54
CA SER A 106 -19.08 9.16 -11.93
C SER A 106 -20.59 9.33 -12.09
N LYS A 107 -21.39 8.67 -11.25
CA LYS A 107 -22.87 8.76 -11.31
C LYS A 107 -23.43 9.80 -10.32
N ASN A 108 -22.56 10.51 -9.58
CA ASN A 108 -22.93 11.38 -8.46
C ASN A 108 -23.76 10.68 -7.36
N ILE A 109 -23.68 9.35 -7.26
CA ILE A 109 -24.43 8.57 -6.28
C ILE A 109 -23.56 8.42 -5.04
N VAL A 110 -23.96 9.12 -3.98
CA VAL A 110 -23.43 8.95 -2.63
C VAL A 110 -24.59 8.42 -1.78
N PRO A 111 -24.44 7.27 -1.09
CA PRO A 111 -25.49 6.74 -0.24
C PRO A 111 -25.94 7.77 0.78
N HIS A 112 -27.25 7.91 0.96
CA HIS A 112 -27.84 8.87 1.90
C HIS A 112 -27.37 8.64 3.35
N GLU A 113 -26.98 7.41 3.70
CA GLU A 113 -26.43 7.04 5.01
C GLU A 113 -25.07 7.68 5.33
N ILE A 114 -24.29 8.00 4.30
CA ILE A 114 -22.94 8.57 4.42
C ILE A 114 -22.95 10.06 4.10
N LYS A 115 -23.91 10.50 3.28
CA LYS A 115 -24.06 11.89 2.86
C LYS A 115 -24.34 12.80 4.07
N GLY A 116 -23.39 13.69 4.37
CA GLY A 116 -23.54 14.67 5.45
C GLY A 116 -23.05 14.21 6.82
N ARG A 117 -22.48 12.99 6.94
CA ARG A 117 -21.76 12.59 8.16
C ARG A 117 -20.59 13.55 8.39
N GLU A 118 -20.47 14.07 9.60
CA GLU A 118 -19.36 14.92 10.00
C GLU A 118 -18.18 14.05 10.45
N ILE A 119 -17.04 14.22 9.81
CA ILE A 119 -15.77 13.62 10.26
C ILE A 119 -15.05 14.67 11.08
N HIS A 120 -14.71 14.31 12.33
CA HIS A 120 -13.84 15.10 13.18
C HIS A 120 -12.39 14.75 12.88
N HIS A 121 -11.61 15.74 12.44
CA HIS A 121 -10.19 15.55 12.17
C HIS A 121 -9.38 15.80 13.44
N SER A 122 -8.61 14.79 13.86
CA SER A 122 -7.63 14.91 14.94
C SER A 122 -6.41 15.72 14.50
N PHE A 123 -5.75 16.38 15.45
CA PHE A 123 -4.45 17.02 15.24
C PHE A 123 -3.41 15.96 14.81
N PRO A 124 -2.54 16.21 13.80
CA PRO A 124 -2.16 17.48 13.19
C PRO A 124 -2.96 17.89 11.93
N MET A 125 -3.90 17.07 11.45
CA MET A 125 -4.66 17.35 10.22
C MET A 125 -5.49 18.65 10.32
N THR A 126 -5.81 19.09 11.54
CA THR A 126 -6.52 20.35 11.84
C THR A 126 -5.75 21.62 11.47
N LEU A 127 -4.44 21.54 11.20
CA LEU A 127 -3.62 22.70 10.77
C LEU A 127 -3.89 23.09 9.31
N PHE A 128 -4.19 22.11 8.45
CA PHE A 128 -4.36 22.32 7.01
C PHE A 128 -5.81 22.19 6.55
N GLN A 129 -6.67 21.56 7.36
CA GLN A 129 -8.08 21.32 7.02
C GLN A 129 -8.99 21.69 8.21
N PRO A 130 -10.19 22.25 7.96
CA PRO A 130 -11.16 22.53 9.02
C PRO A 130 -11.44 21.32 9.92
N ARG A 131 -11.65 21.58 11.21
CA ARG A 131 -11.83 20.56 12.26
C ARG A 131 -12.98 19.58 11.99
N THR A 132 -14.02 20.03 11.30
CA THR A 132 -15.13 19.20 10.87
C THR A 132 -15.31 19.28 9.36
N VAL A 133 -15.38 18.13 8.70
CA VAL A 133 -15.67 18.04 7.27
C VAL A 133 -16.86 17.14 7.05
N LYS A 134 -17.85 17.66 6.29
CA LYS A 134 -19.00 16.88 5.86
C LYS A 134 -18.62 15.98 4.69
N LEU A 135 -19.02 14.73 4.79
CA LEU A 135 -18.82 13.73 3.74
C LEU A 135 -19.80 14.00 2.59
N ASN A 136 -19.39 14.93 1.73
CA ASN A 136 -20.14 15.41 0.56
C ASN A 136 -19.48 14.92 -0.73
N HIS A 137 -20.25 14.93 -1.82
CA HIS A 137 -19.74 14.56 -3.15
C HIS A 137 -18.50 15.39 -3.56
N ARG A 138 -18.51 16.70 -3.30
CA ARG A 138 -17.37 17.59 -3.58
C ARG A 138 -16.12 17.16 -2.82
N THR A 139 -16.25 16.88 -1.53
CA THR A 139 -15.14 16.42 -0.67
C THR A 139 -14.55 15.10 -1.16
N LEU A 140 -15.39 14.15 -1.55
CA LEU A 140 -14.94 12.86 -2.09
C LEU A 140 -14.21 13.03 -3.43
N LYS A 141 -14.68 13.95 -4.28
CA LYS A 141 -14.03 14.27 -5.55
C LYS A 141 -12.67 14.94 -5.32
N LEU A 142 -12.58 15.85 -4.35
CA LEU A 142 -11.32 16.47 -3.94
C LEU A 142 -10.34 15.43 -3.39
N LEU A 143 -10.79 14.52 -2.51
CA LEU A 143 -9.97 13.45 -1.97
C LEU A 143 -9.37 12.58 -3.09
N LYS A 144 -10.19 12.19 -4.07
CA LYS A 144 -9.71 11.46 -5.25
C LYS A 144 -8.64 12.25 -6.02
N TYR A 145 -8.85 13.55 -6.24
CA TYR A 145 -7.87 14.38 -6.94
C TYR A 145 -6.57 14.53 -6.15
N TRP A 146 -6.63 14.72 -4.84
CA TRP A 146 -5.45 14.79 -3.98
C TRP A 146 -4.67 13.49 -3.96
N THR A 147 -5.35 12.34 -3.93
CA THR A 147 -4.68 11.04 -4.04
C THR A 147 -4.00 10.88 -5.40
N TRP A 148 -4.62 11.33 -6.49
CA TRP A 148 -3.99 11.31 -7.81
C TRP A 148 -2.80 12.28 -7.91
N GLN A 149 -2.91 13.47 -7.32
CA GLN A 149 -1.79 14.41 -7.21
C GLN A 149 -0.62 13.75 -6.46
N PHE A 150 -0.90 13.13 -5.32
CA PHE A 150 0.12 12.40 -4.56
C PHE A 150 0.79 11.28 -5.36
N VAL A 151 0.01 10.47 -6.10
CA VAL A 151 0.55 9.40 -6.95
C VAL A 151 1.47 9.92 -8.05
N VAL A 152 1.17 11.09 -8.62
CA VAL A 152 1.98 11.70 -9.68
C VAL A 152 3.20 12.44 -9.13
N ILE A 153 3.09 13.05 -7.95
CA ILE A 153 4.19 13.82 -7.34
C ILE A 153 5.25 12.88 -6.74
N ARG A 154 4.84 11.76 -6.14
CA ARG A 154 5.76 10.80 -5.51
C ARG A 154 6.90 10.28 -6.40
N PRO A 155 6.71 9.95 -7.69
CA PRO A 155 7.82 9.57 -8.59
C PRO A 155 8.72 10.74 -9.03
N VAL A 156 8.29 11.99 -8.83
CA VAL A 156 8.99 13.20 -9.31
C VAL A 156 9.87 13.82 -8.22
N CYS A 157 9.53 13.61 -6.96
CA CYS A 157 10.28 14.07 -5.79
C CYS A 157 11.19 12.97 -5.26
#